data_AF-A0A416SNC8-F1
#
_entry.id   AF-A0A416SNC8-F1
#
_cell.length_a   1.000
_cell.length_b   1.000
_cell.length_c   1.000
_cell.angle_alpha   90.00
_cell.angle_beta   90.00
_cell.angle_gamma   90.00
#
_symmetry.space_group_name_H-M   'P 1'
#
loop_
_entity.id
_entity.type
_entity.pdbx_description
1 polymer ?
#
loop_
_entity_poly.entity_id
_entity_poly.type
_entity_poly.pdbx_seq_one_letter_code
_entity_poly.pdbx_strand_id
1 'polypeptide(L)'
;MRLLWLELKRVLKTRYVQFVLVAVIGLTGLLSYAPISFARYTYEDSNGKEITAKGLEAIRLEKQSQKAYSGTITPERIAQALKQYQDCSSKYENGVYDENMPVSEYTEKIAPVSLFIRRMTEVYADPVTGMGADVMDLTEEDAMGFYEQCRQHLTDLMNMEQKKHPEAREKAAAMYDKVEMPFSYYPGVDSNNIDYLGIVVFLMTVLSVVITAPIFSGEYQTESDQILRCTRHGRRRLAITKLAASVLIMTAMYAVCIAIYMIVINTAFGWEARQMYRSSSRRSVSSR
;
A
#
# COMPACT_ATOMS: atom_id res chain seq x y z
N MET A 1 -29.80 -24.97 3.73
CA MET A 1 -28.84 -25.18 4.84
C MET A 1 -28.07 -26.48 4.71
N ARG A 2 -28.69 -27.68 4.86
CA ARG A 2 -27.96 -28.97 4.86
C ARG A 2 -27.11 -29.23 3.60
N LEU A 3 -27.63 -28.87 2.42
CA LEU A 3 -26.93 -29.07 1.14
C LEU A 3 -25.67 -28.19 1.01
N LEU A 4 -25.74 -26.94 1.45
CA LEU A 4 -24.60 -26.01 1.49
C LEU A 4 -23.50 -26.49 2.43
N TRP A 5 -23.88 -26.96 3.62
CA TRP A 5 -22.93 -27.52 4.58
C TRP A 5 -22.22 -28.77 4.04
N LEU A 6 -22.94 -29.64 3.33
CA LEU A 6 -22.35 -30.83 2.72
C LEU A 6 -21.36 -30.47 1.61
N GLU A 7 -21.68 -29.51 0.75
CA GLU A 7 -20.75 -29.02 -0.27
C GLU A 7 -19.52 -28.35 0.36
N LEU A 8 -19.71 -27.52 1.38
CA LEU A 8 -18.59 -26.90 2.11
C LEU A 8 -17.66 -27.96 2.69
N LYS A 9 -18.23 -28.98 3.36
CA LYS A 9 -17.46 -30.09 3.93
C LYS A 9 -16.77 -30.92 2.86
N ARG A 10 -17.40 -31.15 1.70
CA ARG A 10 -16.81 -31.88 0.57
C ARG A 10 -15.59 -31.16 0.02
N VAL A 11 -15.72 -29.86 -0.26
CA VAL A 11 -14.62 -29.06 -0.82
C VAL A 11 -13.48 -28.97 0.20
N LEU A 12 -13.76 -28.65 1.47
CA LEU A 12 -12.73 -28.53 2.51
C LEU A 12 -12.05 -29.84 2.90
N LYS A 13 -12.69 -31.00 2.66
CA LYS A 13 -12.06 -32.33 2.88
C LYS A 13 -11.28 -32.84 1.67
N THR A 14 -11.32 -32.14 0.55
CA THR A 14 -10.58 -32.54 -0.65
C THR A 14 -9.09 -32.28 -0.42
N ARG A 15 -8.26 -33.32 -0.49
CA ARG A 15 -6.82 -33.26 -0.15
C ARG A 15 -6.08 -32.15 -0.89
N TYR A 16 -6.34 -32.02 -2.19
CA TYR A 16 -5.75 -30.96 -3.01
C TYR A 16 -6.15 -29.56 -2.54
N VAL A 17 -7.43 -29.34 -2.21
CA VAL A 17 -7.92 -28.05 -1.70
C VAL A 17 -7.23 -27.71 -0.37
N GLN A 18 -7.05 -28.69 0.52
CA GLN A 18 -6.31 -28.47 1.77
C GLN A 18 -4.85 -28.07 1.52
N PHE A 19 -4.18 -28.75 0.59
CA PHE A 19 -2.82 -28.39 0.19
C PHE A 19 -2.74 -26.97 -0.36
N VAL A 20 -3.66 -26.59 -1.26
CA VAL A 20 -3.69 -25.24 -1.81
C VAL A 20 -3.99 -24.20 -0.73
N LEU A 21 -4.94 -24.46 0.19
CA LEU A 21 -5.24 -23.53 1.29
C LEU A 21 -4.02 -23.32 2.21
N VAL A 22 -3.31 -24.39 2.57
CA VAL A 22 -2.08 -24.29 3.37
C VAL A 22 -0.99 -23.54 2.59
N ALA A 23 -0.84 -23.83 1.30
CA ALA A 23 0.11 -23.14 0.44
C ALA A 23 -0.19 -21.64 0.32
N VAL A 24 -1.46 -21.24 0.18
CA VAL A 24 -1.88 -19.83 0.16
C VAL A 24 -1.52 -19.13 1.47
N ILE A 25 -1.81 -19.76 2.61
CA ILE A 25 -1.50 -19.20 3.94
C ILE A 25 0.02 -19.06 4.12
N GLY A 26 0.79 -20.10 3.76
CA GLY A 26 2.25 -20.08 3.82
C GLY A 26 2.86 -19.01 2.92
N LEU A 27 2.37 -18.90 1.68
CA LEU A 27 2.79 -17.88 0.72
C LEU A 27 2.46 -16.47 1.21
N THR A 28 1.29 -16.28 1.82
CA THR A 28 0.91 -15.00 2.44
C THR A 28 1.88 -14.63 3.56
N GLY A 29 2.21 -15.59 4.43
CA GLY A 29 3.20 -15.39 5.49
C GLY A 29 4.57 -14.99 4.92
N LEU A 30 5.05 -15.72 3.92
CA LEU A 30 6.32 -15.44 3.24
C LEU A 30 6.35 -14.04 2.60
N LEU A 31 5.31 -13.69 1.85
CA LEU A 31 5.24 -12.39 1.18
C LEU A 31 5.04 -11.24 2.16
N SER A 32 4.34 -11.46 3.27
CA SER A 32 4.22 -10.48 4.35
C SER A 32 5.55 -10.24 5.08
N TYR A 33 6.47 -11.22 5.04
CA TYR A 33 7.82 -11.09 5.60
C TYR A 33 8.79 -10.39 4.64
N ALA A 34 8.53 -10.39 3.33
CA ALA A 34 9.42 -9.76 2.35
C ALA A 34 9.75 -8.28 2.64
N PRO A 35 8.77 -7.38 2.89
CA PRO A 35 9.05 -5.98 3.25
C PRO A 35 9.96 -5.84 4.46
N ILE A 36 9.77 -6.71 5.45
CA ILE A 36 10.59 -6.73 6.68
C ILE A 36 12.00 -7.17 6.35
N SER A 37 12.15 -8.24 5.57
CA SER A 37 13.47 -8.81 5.23
C SER A 37 14.35 -7.88 4.40
N PHE A 38 13.75 -7.03 3.56
CA PHE A 38 14.46 -6.08 2.72
C PHE A 38 14.75 -4.75 3.41
N ALA A 39 14.17 -4.50 4.59
CA ALA A 39 14.45 -3.29 5.36
C ALA A 39 15.92 -3.23 5.77
N ARG A 40 16.56 -2.11 5.42
CA ARG A 40 17.96 -1.80 5.74
C ARG A 40 18.03 -0.36 6.21
N TYR A 41 18.82 -0.12 7.24
CA TYR A 41 19.09 1.21 7.75
C TYR A 41 20.57 1.31 8.09
N THR A 42 21.28 2.23 7.45
CA THR A 42 22.71 2.44 7.67
C THR A 42 22.90 3.72 8.48
N TYR A 43 23.67 3.62 9.57
CA TYR A 43 24.00 4.75 10.43
C TYR A 43 25.49 4.71 10.78
N GLU A 44 26.01 5.83 11.23
CA GLU A 44 27.40 5.93 11.68
C GLU A 44 27.47 5.68 13.19
N ASP A 45 28.29 4.71 13.62
CA ASP A 45 28.55 4.49 15.05
C ASP A 45 29.49 5.57 15.61
N SER A 46 29.55 5.66 16.94
CA SER A 46 30.41 6.52 17.77
C SER A 46 31.90 6.55 17.36
N ASN A 47 32.35 5.56 16.59
CA ASN A 47 33.72 5.41 16.10
C ASN A 47 33.89 5.79 14.61
N GLY A 48 32.87 6.41 13.99
CA GLY A 48 32.89 6.81 12.57
C GLY A 48 32.75 5.65 11.58
N LYS A 49 32.25 4.50 12.04
CA LYS A 49 32.09 3.30 11.20
C LYS A 49 30.63 3.14 10.79
N GLU A 50 30.38 2.96 9.50
CA GLU A 50 29.04 2.64 9.00
C GLU A 50 28.60 1.23 9.42
N ILE A 51 27.43 1.15 10.07
CA ILE A 51 26.77 -0.09 10.45
C ILE A 51 25.40 -0.15 9.78
N THR A 52 25.13 -1.25 9.07
CA THR A 52 23.81 -1.50 8.45
C THR A 52 22.99 -2.43 9.32
N ALA A 53 21.97 -1.88 9.99
CA ALA A 53 20.91 -2.65 10.61
C ALA A 53 20.01 -3.29 9.54
N LYS A 54 19.42 -4.45 9.85
CA LYS A 54 18.53 -5.20 8.96
C LYS A 54 17.24 -5.59 9.67
N GLY A 55 16.17 -5.79 8.90
CA GLY A 55 14.93 -6.35 9.43
C GLY A 55 14.21 -5.40 10.38
N LEU A 56 13.71 -5.94 11.50
CA LEU A 56 12.97 -5.19 12.50
C LEU A 56 13.78 -4.06 13.14
N GLU A 57 15.09 -4.24 13.27
CA GLU A 57 15.95 -3.20 13.84
C GLU A 57 16.07 -2.00 12.89
N ALA A 58 16.23 -2.26 11.60
CA ALA A 58 16.23 -1.22 10.57
C ALA A 58 14.92 -0.41 10.59
N ILE A 59 13.77 -1.10 10.63
CA ILE A 59 12.45 -0.45 10.71
C ILE A 59 12.33 0.43 11.96
N ARG A 60 12.85 -0.04 13.10
CA ARG A 60 12.81 0.74 14.35
C ARG A 60 13.65 2.01 14.25
N LEU A 61 14.86 1.92 13.71
CA LEU A 61 15.77 3.06 13.55
C LEU A 61 15.22 4.07 12.53
N GLU A 62 14.71 3.59 11.41
CA GLU A 62 14.05 4.43 10.40
C GLU A 62 12.84 5.17 10.99
N LYS A 63 12.01 4.47 11.76
CA LYS A 63 10.86 5.10 12.42
C LYS A 63 11.30 6.18 13.41
N GLN A 64 12.44 5.97 14.10
CA GLN A 64 12.99 6.94 15.04
C GLN A 64 13.49 8.20 14.31
N SER A 65 14.18 8.07 13.17
CA SER A 65 14.63 9.23 12.39
C SER A 65 13.46 10.01 11.79
N GLN A 66 12.43 9.31 11.32
CA GLN A 66 11.20 9.92 10.80
C GLN A 66 10.33 10.57 11.89
N LYS A 67 10.48 10.18 13.17
CA LYS A 67 9.65 10.70 14.27
C LYS A 67 9.78 12.22 14.44
N ALA A 68 10.96 12.78 14.16
CA ALA A 68 11.17 14.23 14.17
C ALA A 68 10.25 14.98 13.20
N TYR A 69 9.87 14.32 12.11
CA TYR A 69 9.02 14.87 11.05
C TYR A 69 7.56 14.44 11.17
N SER A 70 7.19 13.72 12.24
CA SER A 70 5.83 13.26 12.47
C SER A 70 4.88 14.39 12.89
N GLY A 71 3.59 14.19 12.64
CA GLY A 71 2.53 15.13 12.97
C GLY A 71 2.16 16.05 11.82
N THR A 72 1.62 17.23 12.15
CA THR A 72 1.15 18.19 11.17
C THR A 72 2.30 18.73 10.32
N ILE A 73 2.12 18.71 9.01
CA ILE A 73 3.10 19.20 8.03
C ILE A 73 2.80 20.69 7.82
N THR A 74 3.43 21.57 8.57
CA THR A 74 3.24 23.02 8.37
C THR A 74 4.14 23.51 7.23
N PRO A 75 3.82 24.63 6.56
CA PRO A 75 4.67 25.18 5.50
C PRO A 75 6.11 25.46 5.98
N GLU A 76 6.30 25.87 7.23
CA GLU A 76 7.63 26.11 7.80
C GLU A 76 8.46 24.82 7.90
N ARG A 77 7.82 23.68 8.18
CA ARG A 77 8.49 22.36 8.17
C ARG A 77 8.90 21.95 6.77
N ILE A 78 8.08 22.28 5.77
CA ILE A 78 8.41 22.04 4.36
C ILE A 78 9.62 22.90 3.97
N ALA A 79 9.64 24.18 4.36
CA ALA A 79 10.78 25.07 4.11
C ALA A 79 12.07 24.58 4.78
N GLN A 80 11.99 24.14 6.04
CA GLN A 80 13.12 23.55 6.74
C GLN A 80 13.65 22.28 6.05
N ALA A 81 12.74 21.41 5.60
CA ALA A 81 13.09 20.19 4.89
C ALA A 81 13.77 20.50 3.54
N LEU A 82 13.26 21.48 2.79
CA LEU A 82 13.85 21.95 1.54
C LEU A 82 15.27 22.47 1.75
N LYS A 83 15.43 23.37 2.73
CA LYS A 83 16.75 23.93 3.06
C LYS A 83 17.74 22.85 3.47
N GLN A 84 17.33 21.92 4.34
CA GLN A 84 18.18 20.81 4.76
C GLN A 84 18.64 19.94 3.58
N TYR A 85 17.75 19.68 2.62
CA TYR A 85 18.09 18.93 1.41
C TYR A 85 19.09 19.70 0.55
N GLN A 86 18.83 20.98 0.27
CA GLN A 86 19.71 21.83 -0.55
C GLN A 86 21.08 22.03 0.10
N ASP A 87 21.14 22.29 1.41
CA ASP A 87 22.39 22.45 2.18
C ASP A 87 23.23 21.16 2.17
N CYS A 88 22.59 20.00 2.17
CA CYS A 88 23.28 18.72 2.12
C CYS A 88 23.74 18.39 0.70
N SER A 89 22.87 18.58 -0.29
CA SER A 89 23.15 18.26 -1.69
C SER A 89 24.18 19.21 -2.31
N SER A 90 24.24 20.48 -1.91
CA SER A 90 25.23 21.46 -2.42
C SER A 90 26.69 21.16 -2.04
N LYS A 91 26.92 20.23 -1.11
CA LYS A 91 28.28 19.80 -0.71
C LYS A 91 28.93 18.84 -1.70
N TYR A 92 28.16 18.32 -2.65
CA TYR A 92 28.57 17.28 -3.58
C TYR A 92 28.39 17.73 -5.02
N GLU A 93 29.24 17.26 -5.93
CA GLU A 93 29.25 17.70 -7.32
C GLU A 93 28.00 17.20 -8.07
N ASN A 94 27.58 15.97 -7.80
CA ASN A 94 26.36 15.38 -8.37
C ASN A 94 25.19 15.32 -7.35
N GLY A 95 25.18 16.23 -6.39
CA GLY A 95 24.15 16.31 -5.37
C GLY A 95 24.02 15.04 -4.52
N VAL A 96 22.79 14.66 -4.19
CA VAL A 96 22.51 13.44 -3.39
C VAL A 96 22.85 12.12 -4.10
N TYR A 97 23.19 12.16 -5.39
CA TYR A 97 23.56 11.00 -6.21
C TYR A 97 25.07 10.90 -6.43
N ASP A 98 25.86 11.76 -5.78
CA ASP A 98 27.31 11.71 -5.84
C ASP A 98 27.86 10.42 -5.20
N GLU A 99 28.79 9.76 -5.88
CA GLU A 99 29.42 8.52 -5.40
C GLU A 99 30.18 8.73 -4.08
N ASN A 100 30.60 9.96 -3.80
CA ASN A 100 31.32 10.31 -2.57
C ASN A 100 30.40 10.60 -1.39
N MET A 101 29.07 10.64 -1.57
CA MET A 101 28.14 10.87 -0.47
C MET A 101 28.08 9.64 0.44
N PRO A 102 28.42 9.75 1.75
CA PRO A 102 28.29 8.64 2.68
C PRO A 102 26.83 8.18 2.82
N VAL A 103 26.63 6.87 2.93
CA VAL A 103 25.28 6.29 3.04
C VAL A 103 24.66 6.68 4.38
N SER A 104 25.45 6.82 5.44
CA SER A 104 25.01 7.34 6.73
C SER A 104 24.46 8.77 6.61
N GLU A 105 25.18 9.67 5.93
CA GLU A 105 24.76 11.06 5.75
C GLU A 105 23.46 11.15 4.94
N TYR A 106 23.31 10.35 3.89
CA TYR A 106 22.05 10.25 3.16
C TYR A 106 20.91 9.77 4.06
N THR A 107 21.14 8.70 4.83
CA THR A 107 20.11 8.07 5.67
C THR A 107 19.65 8.99 6.80
N GLU A 108 20.56 9.79 7.35
CA GLU A 108 20.26 10.69 8.47
C GLU A 108 19.70 12.05 8.01
N LYS A 109 20.21 12.62 6.91
CA LYS A 109 19.88 13.99 6.50
C LYS A 109 18.93 14.07 5.31
N ILE A 110 18.96 13.14 4.37
CA ILE A 110 18.15 13.19 3.15
C ILE A 110 16.92 12.29 3.25
N ALA A 111 17.08 11.03 3.66
CA ALA A 111 15.99 10.07 3.70
C ALA A 111 14.77 10.54 4.52
N PRO A 112 14.91 11.19 5.69
CA PRO A 112 13.77 11.64 6.48
C PRO A 112 12.96 12.78 5.84
N VAL A 113 13.63 13.62 5.03
CA VAL A 113 12.98 14.75 4.34
C VAL A 113 12.53 14.42 2.92
N SER A 114 13.00 13.30 2.36
CA SER A 114 12.75 12.86 0.98
C SER A 114 11.27 12.87 0.58
N LEU A 115 10.36 12.54 1.50
CA LEU A 115 8.92 12.57 1.24
C LEU A 115 8.42 13.99 0.98
N PHE A 116 8.85 14.98 1.77
CA PHE A 116 8.48 16.38 1.58
C PHE A 116 9.01 16.88 0.25
N ILE A 117 10.28 16.60 -0.03
CA ILE A 117 10.93 17.00 -1.28
C ILE A 117 10.21 16.41 -2.49
N ARG A 118 9.94 15.10 -2.49
CA ARG A 118 9.21 14.45 -3.59
C ARG A 118 7.81 15.03 -3.80
N ARG A 119 7.11 15.39 -2.72
CA ARG A 119 5.79 16.03 -2.85
C ARG A 119 5.89 17.47 -3.32
N MET A 120 6.92 18.22 -2.91
CA MET A 120 7.16 19.56 -3.44
C MET A 120 7.44 19.53 -4.94
N THR A 121 8.34 18.65 -5.39
CA THR A 121 8.67 18.55 -6.83
C THR A 121 7.47 18.15 -7.67
N GLU A 122 6.59 17.30 -7.13
CA GLU A 122 5.32 16.93 -7.77
C GLU A 122 4.36 18.12 -7.85
N VAL A 123 4.12 18.84 -6.74
CA VAL A 123 3.19 19.99 -6.70
C VAL A 123 3.64 21.13 -7.61
N TYR A 124 4.95 21.32 -7.77
CA TYR A 124 5.53 22.33 -8.66
C TYR A 124 5.89 21.78 -10.04
N ALA A 125 5.38 20.61 -10.42
CA ALA A 125 5.62 20.03 -11.73
C ALA A 125 5.14 20.96 -12.87
N ASP A 126 5.86 20.91 -13.99
CA ASP A 126 5.53 21.66 -15.19
C ASP A 126 4.13 21.24 -15.72
N PRO A 127 3.19 22.18 -15.93
CA PRO A 127 1.80 21.87 -16.25
C PRO A 127 1.59 21.32 -17.67
N VAL A 128 2.61 21.41 -18.54
CA VAL A 128 2.53 20.94 -19.94
C VAL A 128 3.14 19.55 -20.06
N THR A 129 4.30 19.34 -19.47
CA THR A 129 5.09 18.11 -19.57
C THR A 129 4.81 17.13 -18.44
N GLY A 130 4.33 17.62 -17.29
CA GLY A 130 4.16 16.84 -16.06
C GLY A 130 5.49 16.48 -15.39
N MET A 131 6.62 17.04 -15.83
CA MET A 131 7.92 16.81 -15.20
C MET A 131 8.00 17.55 -13.87
N GLY A 132 8.39 16.84 -12.80
CA GLY A 132 8.58 17.44 -11.49
C GLY A 132 9.65 18.53 -11.51
N ALA A 133 9.47 19.56 -10.68
CA ALA A 133 10.45 20.64 -10.54
C ALA A 133 11.80 20.10 -10.03
N ASP A 134 12.88 20.77 -10.42
CA ASP A 134 14.18 20.54 -9.80
C ASP A 134 14.14 21.06 -8.35
N VAL A 135 14.64 20.26 -7.42
CA VAL A 135 14.69 20.62 -6.00
C VAL A 135 15.56 21.84 -5.75
N MET A 136 16.59 22.06 -6.59
CA MET A 136 17.49 23.21 -6.45
C MET A 136 16.87 24.52 -6.91
N ASP A 137 15.85 24.46 -7.76
CA ASP A 137 15.14 25.65 -8.26
C ASP A 137 14.00 26.09 -7.32
N LEU A 138 13.57 25.21 -6.40
CA LEU A 138 12.53 25.50 -5.42
C LEU A 138 13.01 26.48 -4.35
N THR A 139 12.16 27.44 -4.02
CA THR A 139 12.45 28.49 -3.04
C THR A 139 11.72 28.29 -1.71
N GLU A 140 12.11 29.05 -0.70
CA GLU A 140 11.38 29.11 0.57
C GLU A 140 9.94 29.62 0.38
N GLU A 141 9.72 30.55 -0.55
CA GLU A 141 8.38 31.04 -0.88
C GLU A 141 7.49 29.93 -1.45
N ASP A 142 8.06 29.04 -2.28
CA ASP A 142 7.36 27.86 -2.79
C ASP A 142 7.00 26.88 -1.66
N ALA A 143 7.92 26.66 -0.72
CA ALA A 143 7.64 25.83 0.45
C ALA A 143 6.50 26.42 1.31
N MET A 144 6.47 27.73 1.47
CA MET A 144 5.41 28.43 2.21
C MET A 144 4.06 28.39 1.46
N GLY A 145 4.09 28.47 0.13
CA GLY A 145 2.93 28.43 -0.76
C GLY A 145 2.40 27.03 -1.08
N PHE A 146 3.04 25.97 -0.58
CA PHE A 146 2.77 24.57 -0.94
C PHE A 146 1.28 24.18 -0.99
N TYR A 147 0.51 24.52 0.04
CA TYR A 147 -0.90 24.11 0.13
C TYR A 147 -1.82 24.83 -0.87
N GLU A 148 -1.52 26.07 -1.21
CA GLU A 148 -2.26 26.78 -2.26
C GLU A 148 -1.90 26.21 -3.64
N GLN A 149 -0.61 25.93 -3.86
CA GLN A 149 -0.14 25.34 -5.11
C GLN A 149 -0.72 23.95 -5.35
N CYS A 150 -0.99 23.15 -4.31
CA CYS A 150 -1.63 21.84 -4.46
C CYS A 150 -2.96 21.89 -5.24
N ARG A 151 -3.78 22.93 -5.07
CA ARG A 151 -5.05 23.06 -5.81
C ARG A 151 -4.83 23.36 -7.29
N GLN A 152 -3.84 24.22 -7.57
CA GLN A 152 -3.45 24.57 -8.92
C GLN A 152 -2.89 23.33 -9.64
N HIS A 153 -1.99 22.62 -8.97
CA HIS A 153 -1.41 21.37 -9.48
C HIS A 153 -2.49 20.32 -9.82
N LEU A 154 -3.49 20.13 -8.95
CA LEU A 154 -4.61 19.23 -9.26
C LEU A 154 -5.33 19.64 -10.55
N THR A 155 -5.59 20.93 -10.71
CA THR A 155 -6.29 21.46 -11.88
C THR A 155 -5.47 21.22 -13.15
N ASP A 156 -4.17 21.47 -13.10
CA ASP A 156 -3.25 21.27 -14.22
C ASP A 156 -3.13 19.80 -14.59
N LEU A 157 -2.96 18.92 -13.59
CA LEU A 157 -2.91 17.47 -13.78
C LEU A 157 -4.21 16.93 -14.40
N MET A 158 -5.36 17.36 -13.91
CA MET A 158 -6.66 16.94 -14.46
C MET A 158 -6.90 17.51 -15.87
N ASN A 159 -6.36 18.69 -16.17
CA ASN A 159 -6.39 19.25 -17.51
C ASN A 159 -5.53 18.42 -18.48
N MET A 160 -4.38 17.94 -18.02
CA MET A 160 -3.46 17.11 -18.77
C MET A 160 -3.98 15.68 -19.00
N GLU A 161 -4.41 14.99 -17.94
CA GLU A 161 -4.84 13.58 -18.00
C GLU A 161 -6.26 13.41 -18.53
N GLN A 162 -7.19 14.30 -18.15
CA GLN A 162 -8.62 14.16 -18.43
C GLN A 162 -9.12 15.16 -19.50
N LYS A 163 -8.38 15.30 -20.61
CA LYS A 163 -8.69 16.23 -21.73
C LYS A 163 -10.13 16.19 -22.25
N LYS A 164 -10.72 15.00 -22.29
CA LYS A 164 -12.04 14.76 -22.89
C LYS A 164 -13.16 14.58 -21.87
N HIS A 165 -12.86 14.67 -20.57
CA HIS A 165 -13.79 14.31 -19.50
C HIS A 165 -13.94 15.45 -18.48
N PRO A 166 -14.68 16.54 -18.83
CA PRO A 166 -14.87 17.67 -17.92
C PRO A 166 -15.57 17.26 -16.62
N GLU A 167 -16.51 16.32 -16.66
CA GLU A 167 -17.17 15.78 -15.45
C GLU A 167 -16.18 15.14 -14.47
N ALA A 168 -15.13 14.48 -14.98
CA ALA A 168 -14.10 13.90 -14.13
C ALA A 168 -13.28 14.98 -13.41
N ARG A 169 -13.05 16.12 -14.07
CA ARG A 169 -12.32 17.27 -13.50
C ARG A 169 -13.11 17.94 -12.39
N GLU A 170 -14.38 18.23 -12.62
CA GLU A 170 -15.27 18.82 -11.61
C GLU A 170 -15.40 17.89 -10.39
N LYS A 171 -15.54 16.59 -10.63
CA LYS A 171 -15.58 15.59 -9.56
C LYS A 171 -14.28 15.55 -8.76
N ALA A 172 -13.13 15.62 -9.41
CA ALA A 172 -11.84 15.64 -8.73
C ALA A 172 -11.68 16.90 -7.86
N ALA A 173 -12.01 18.08 -8.40
CA ALA A 173 -11.99 19.34 -7.65
C ALA A 173 -12.92 19.26 -6.43
N ALA A 174 -14.17 18.81 -6.60
CA ALA A 174 -15.13 18.66 -5.51
C ALA A 174 -14.73 17.61 -4.46
N MET A 175 -13.93 16.60 -4.83
CA MET A 175 -13.35 15.65 -3.87
C MET A 175 -12.19 16.28 -3.12
N TYR A 176 -11.36 17.07 -3.80
CA TYR A 176 -10.21 17.73 -3.22
C TYR A 176 -10.59 18.85 -2.25
N ASP A 177 -11.68 19.58 -2.51
CA ASP A 177 -12.19 20.61 -1.60
C ASP A 177 -12.61 20.07 -0.21
N LYS A 178 -12.84 18.76 -0.11
CA LYS A 178 -13.16 18.09 1.17
C LYS A 178 -11.92 17.68 1.95
N VAL A 179 -10.73 17.86 1.37
CA VAL A 179 -9.47 17.48 2.01
C VAL A 179 -9.06 18.57 2.99
N GLU A 180 -9.04 18.23 4.27
CA GLU A 180 -8.54 19.11 5.32
C GLU A 180 -7.01 19.22 5.21
N MET A 181 -6.53 20.46 5.13
CA MET A 181 -5.11 20.83 5.15
C MET A 181 -4.85 21.66 6.42
N PRO A 182 -3.66 21.59 7.03
CA PRO A 182 -2.45 20.87 6.61
C PRO A 182 -2.49 19.34 6.77
N PHE A 183 -1.70 18.63 5.96
CA PHE A 183 -1.58 17.18 6.03
C PHE A 183 -0.89 16.73 7.31
N SER A 184 -1.09 15.47 7.70
CA SER A 184 -0.39 14.86 8.85
C SER A 184 0.42 13.65 8.39
N TYR A 185 1.69 13.60 8.80
CA TYR A 185 2.60 12.51 8.50
C TYR A 185 2.77 11.57 9.69
N TYR A 186 2.71 10.26 9.41
CA TYR A 186 2.91 9.20 10.40
C TYR A 186 4.04 8.26 9.96
N PRO A 187 5.14 8.18 10.74
CA PRO A 187 6.27 7.31 10.43
C PRO A 187 5.91 5.84 10.29
N GLY A 188 6.61 5.14 9.39
CA GLY A 188 6.48 3.68 9.19
C GLY A 188 5.36 3.23 8.25
N VAL A 189 4.64 4.15 7.62
CA VAL A 189 3.67 3.83 6.54
C VAL A 189 4.35 4.06 5.20
N ASP A 190 5.03 3.03 4.68
CA ASP A 190 5.60 3.07 3.34
C ASP A 190 4.60 2.60 2.27
N SER A 191 4.66 3.20 1.08
CA SER A 191 3.87 2.83 -0.10
C SER A 191 4.19 1.42 -0.58
N ASN A 192 5.43 0.95 -0.36
CA ASN A 192 5.84 -0.42 -0.68
C ASN A 192 4.90 -1.48 -0.08
N ASN A 193 4.38 -1.26 1.14
CA ASN A 193 3.44 -2.19 1.77
C ASN A 193 2.15 -2.38 0.94
N ILE A 194 1.71 -1.35 0.22
CA ILE A 194 0.52 -1.42 -0.64
C ILE A 194 0.83 -2.28 -1.88
N ASP A 195 2.02 -2.15 -2.45
CA ASP A 195 2.44 -2.95 -3.62
C ASP A 195 2.54 -4.44 -3.27
N TYR A 196 3.15 -4.78 -2.13
CA TYR A 196 3.19 -6.16 -1.64
C TYR A 196 1.79 -6.71 -1.34
N LEU A 197 0.89 -5.89 -0.79
CA LEU A 197 -0.51 -6.29 -0.61
C LEU A 197 -1.18 -6.58 -1.96
N GLY A 198 -0.92 -5.76 -3.00
CA GLY A 198 -1.39 -5.98 -4.36
C GLY A 198 -0.94 -7.34 -4.93
N ILE A 199 0.34 -7.67 -4.80
CA ILE A 199 0.90 -8.96 -5.22
C ILE A 199 0.23 -10.12 -4.48
N VAL A 200 0.05 -10.00 -3.16
CA VAL A 200 -0.60 -11.01 -2.31
C VAL A 200 -2.05 -11.25 -2.76
N VAL A 201 -2.82 -10.18 -3.00
CA VAL A 201 -4.22 -10.26 -3.49
C VAL A 201 -4.29 -10.87 -4.89
N PHE A 202 -3.35 -10.52 -5.78
CA PHE A 202 -3.26 -11.09 -7.11
C PHE A 202 -3.01 -12.60 -7.06
N LEU A 203 -2.03 -13.05 -6.28
CA LEU A 203 -1.70 -14.47 -6.13
C LEU A 203 -2.84 -15.26 -5.48
N MET A 204 -3.54 -14.68 -4.51
CA MET A 204 -4.77 -15.27 -3.98
C MET A 204 -5.80 -15.49 -5.07
N THR A 205 -5.99 -14.51 -5.96
CA THR A 205 -6.98 -14.60 -7.04
C THR A 205 -6.65 -15.78 -7.96
N VAL A 206 -5.38 -15.95 -8.33
CA VAL A 206 -4.93 -17.09 -9.14
C VAL A 206 -5.21 -18.42 -8.44
N LEU A 207 -4.84 -18.55 -7.17
CA LEU A 207 -5.04 -19.77 -6.39
C LEU A 207 -6.53 -20.06 -6.11
N SER A 208 -7.37 -19.02 -6.07
CA SER A 208 -8.83 -19.12 -5.98
C SER A 208 -9.44 -19.83 -7.19
N VAL A 209 -8.96 -19.49 -8.38
CA VAL A 209 -9.40 -20.11 -9.63
C VAL A 209 -9.00 -21.59 -9.66
N VAL A 210 -7.80 -21.90 -9.17
CA VAL A 210 -7.28 -23.27 -9.07
C VAL A 210 -8.14 -24.15 -8.14
N ILE A 211 -8.65 -23.60 -7.02
CA ILE A 211 -9.59 -24.30 -6.13
C ILE A 211 -10.97 -24.44 -6.79
N THR A 212 -11.45 -23.40 -7.46
CA THR A 212 -12.83 -23.33 -7.95
C THR A 212 -13.04 -24.15 -9.23
N ALA A 213 -12.07 -24.21 -10.13
CA ALA A 213 -12.22 -24.90 -11.41
C ALA A 213 -12.58 -26.41 -11.26
N PRO A 214 -11.89 -27.20 -10.40
CA PRO A 214 -12.20 -28.62 -10.20
C PRO A 214 -13.56 -28.89 -9.53
N ILE A 215 -14.12 -27.92 -8.79
CA ILE A 215 -15.45 -28.06 -8.15
C ILE A 215 -16.53 -28.29 -9.21
N PHE A 216 -16.36 -27.67 -10.38
CA PHE A 216 -17.30 -27.80 -11.49
C PHE A 216 -16.84 -28.84 -12.51
N SER A 217 -15.56 -28.84 -12.89
CA SER A 217 -15.07 -29.76 -13.93
C SER A 217 -14.94 -31.21 -13.47
N GLY A 218 -14.68 -31.47 -12.18
CA GLY A 218 -14.49 -32.82 -11.66
C GLY A 218 -15.74 -33.70 -11.76
N GLU A 219 -16.93 -33.10 -11.77
CA GLU A 219 -18.18 -33.86 -11.92
C GLU A 219 -18.49 -34.23 -13.36
N TYR A 220 -18.04 -33.42 -14.31
CA TYR A 220 -18.07 -33.79 -15.73
C TYR A 220 -17.09 -34.93 -16.00
N GLN A 221 -15.88 -34.86 -15.43
CA GLN A 221 -14.85 -35.91 -15.61
C GLN A 221 -15.24 -37.26 -15.02
N THR A 222 -16.03 -37.26 -13.93
CA THR A 222 -16.48 -38.50 -13.27
C THR A 222 -17.84 -38.99 -13.74
N GLU A 223 -18.44 -38.31 -14.74
CA GLU A 223 -19.80 -38.53 -15.26
C GLU A 223 -20.92 -38.49 -14.19
N SER A 224 -20.58 -38.09 -12.96
CA SER A 224 -21.49 -38.03 -11.83
C SER A 224 -22.57 -36.95 -12.01
N ASP A 225 -22.34 -35.97 -12.88
CA ASP A 225 -23.32 -34.94 -13.25
C ASP A 225 -24.63 -35.55 -13.80
N GLN A 226 -24.56 -36.63 -14.60
CA GLN A 226 -25.76 -37.28 -15.14
C GLN A 226 -26.66 -37.85 -14.04
N ILE A 227 -26.05 -38.48 -13.03
CA ILE A 227 -26.76 -39.04 -11.87
C ILE A 227 -27.31 -37.91 -10.99
N LEU A 228 -26.50 -36.86 -10.76
CA LEU A 228 -26.90 -35.72 -9.94
C LEU A 228 -28.13 -35.01 -10.53
N ARG A 229 -28.19 -34.81 -11.85
CA ARG A 229 -29.31 -34.15 -12.55
C ARG A 229 -30.66 -34.88 -12.42
N CYS A 230 -30.64 -36.19 -12.16
CA CYS A 230 -31.82 -37.01 -11.90
C CYS A 230 -32.38 -36.82 -10.48
N THR A 231 -31.63 -36.20 -9.57
CA THR A 231 -32.08 -35.96 -8.19
C THR A 231 -32.97 -34.72 -8.05
N ARG A 232 -33.85 -34.70 -7.04
CA ARG A 232 -34.78 -33.59 -6.75
C ARG A 232 -34.11 -32.21 -6.64
N HIS A 233 -32.84 -32.15 -6.25
CA HIS A 233 -32.10 -30.89 -6.03
C HIS A 233 -30.95 -30.67 -7.02
N GLY A 234 -30.70 -31.59 -7.96
CA GLY A 234 -29.45 -31.64 -8.72
C GLY A 234 -29.30 -30.69 -9.90
N ARG A 235 -30.32 -29.88 -10.21
CA ARG A 235 -30.26 -28.87 -11.29
C ARG A 235 -29.85 -27.51 -10.72
N ARG A 236 -30.72 -26.51 -10.83
CA ARG A 236 -30.45 -25.11 -10.42
C ARG A 236 -30.05 -24.97 -8.94
N ARG A 237 -30.67 -25.74 -8.04
CA ARG A 237 -30.38 -25.64 -6.59
C ARG A 237 -28.98 -26.13 -6.25
N LEU A 238 -28.50 -27.22 -6.85
CA LEU A 238 -27.13 -27.70 -6.67
C LEU A 238 -26.11 -26.70 -7.22
N ALA A 239 -26.33 -26.17 -8.42
CA ALA A 239 -25.45 -25.17 -9.02
C ALA A 239 -25.31 -23.91 -8.14
N ILE A 240 -26.42 -23.35 -7.65
CA ILE A 240 -26.39 -22.20 -6.73
C ILE A 240 -25.67 -22.56 -5.42
N THR A 241 -25.89 -23.76 -4.89
CA THR A 241 -25.27 -24.20 -3.64
C THR A 241 -23.75 -24.30 -3.78
N LYS A 242 -23.25 -24.81 -4.90
CA LYS A 242 -21.81 -24.88 -5.19
C LYS A 242 -21.18 -23.51 -5.35
N LEU A 243 -21.84 -22.62 -6.10
CA LEU A 243 -21.38 -21.24 -6.26
C LEU A 243 -21.33 -20.52 -4.91
N ALA A 244 -22.36 -20.69 -4.08
CA ALA A 244 -22.38 -20.13 -2.74
C ALA A 244 -21.28 -20.73 -1.85
N ALA A 245 -21.04 -22.05 -1.91
CA ALA A 245 -19.98 -22.71 -1.17
C ALA A 245 -18.59 -22.22 -1.61
N SER A 246 -18.33 -22.11 -2.92
CA SER A 246 -17.06 -21.61 -3.43
C SER A 246 -16.83 -20.16 -3.01
N VAL A 247 -17.82 -19.28 -3.20
CA VAL A 247 -17.73 -17.87 -2.77
C VAL A 247 -17.44 -17.77 -1.27
N LEU A 248 -18.14 -18.56 -0.43
CA LEU A 248 -17.91 -18.54 1.03
C LEU A 248 -16.50 -18.99 1.41
N ILE A 249 -16.00 -20.09 0.81
CA ILE A 249 -14.62 -20.55 1.05
C ILE A 249 -13.64 -19.47 0.61
N MET A 250 -13.87 -18.85 -0.55
CA MET A 250 -12.99 -17.81 -1.05
C MET A 250 -12.98 -16.60 -0.14
N THR A 251 -14.15 -16.06 0.22
CA THR A 251 -14.26 -14.91 1.13
C THR A 251 -13.58 -15.19 2.47
N ALA A 252 -13.77 -16.39 3.05
CA ALA A 252 -13.12 -16.77 4.29
C ALA A 252 -11.59 -16.85 4.14
N MET A 253 -11.11 -17.44 3.05
CA MET A 253 -9.67 -17.52 2.75
C MET A 253 -9.04 -16.12 2.61
N TYR A 254 -9.67 -15.23 1.84
CA TYR A 254 -9.22 -13.84 1.70
C TYR A 254 -9.20 -13.11 3.04
N ALA A 255 -10.26 -13.25 3.85
CA ALA A 255 -10.33 -12.62 5.16
C ALA A 255 -9.20 -13.10 6.09
N VAL A 256 -8.93 -14.40 6.12
CA VAL A 256 -7.83 -14.98 6.91
C VAL A 256 -6.48 -14.45 6.44
N CYS A 257 -6.23 -14.45 5.14
CA CYS A 257 -4.92 -14.08 4.63
C CYS A 257 -4.66 -12.57 4.73
N ILE A 258 -5.68 -11.74 4.46
CA ILE A 258 -5.60 -10.30 4.71
C ILE A 258 -5.38 -10.03 6.21
N ALA A 259 -6.03 -10.77 7.10
CA ALA A 259 -5.81 -10.65 8.54
C ALA A 259 -4.37 -11.00 8.93
N ILE A 260 -3.83 -12.11 8.42
CA ILE A 260 -2.42 -12.51 8.64
C ILE A 260 -1.48 -11.42 8.14
N TYR A 261 -1.65 -10.97 6.90
CA TYR A 261 -0.82 -9.93 6.29
C TYR A 261 -0.86 -8.64 7.14
N MET A 262 -2.06 -8.19 7.51
CA MET A 262 -2.22 -7.02 8.37
C MET A 262 -1.57 -7.22 9.74
N ILE A 263 -1.69 -8.40 10.36
CA ILE A 263 -1.06 -8.65 11.66
C ILE A 263 0.45 -8.53 11.52
N VAL A 264 1.07 -9.22 10.56
CA VAL A 264 2.53 -9.20 10.36
C VAL A 264 3.04 -7.78 10.12
N ILE A 265 2.46 -7.06 9.17
CA ILE A 265 2.89 -5.69 8.84
C ILE A 265 2.66 -4.73 10.03
N ASN A 266 1.49 -4.74 10.65
CA ASN A 266 1.24 -3.84 11.78
C ASN A 266 2.10 -4.20 13.01
N THR A 267 2.50 -5.46 13.19
CA THR A 267 3.44 -5.83 14.26
C THR A 267 4.85 -5.33 13.98
N ALA A 268 5.29 -5.31 12.71
CA ALA A 268 6.62 -4.87 12.34
C ALA A 268 6.76 -3.34 12.29
N PHE A 269 5.81 -2.65 11.66
CA PHE A 269 5.85 -1.19 11.44
C PHE A 269 5.09 -0.39 12.53
N GLY A 270 4.27 -1.06 13.32
CA GLY A 270 3.50 -0.49 14.42
C GLY A 270 2.01 -0.31 14.09
N TRP A 271 1.18 -0.30 15.14
CA TRP A 271 -0.29 -0.26 15.04
C TRP A 271 -0.87 1.15 14.90
N GLU A 272 -0.02 2.18 14.98
CA GLU A 272 -0.40 3.60 14.93
C GLU A 272 -1.09 3.95 13.60
N ALA A 273 -0.65 3.35 12.49
CA ALA A 273 -1.24 3.53 11.15
C ALA A 273 -2.73 3.13 11.10
N ARG A 274 -3.13 2.10 11.85
CA ARG A 274 -4.53 1.63 11.88
C ARG A 274 -5.46 2.59 12.63
N GLN A 275 -4.92 3.39 13.56
CA GLN A 275 -5.71 4.40 14.28
C GLN A 275 -6.15 5.53 13.36
N MET A 276 -5.36 5.84 12.33
CA MET A 276 -5.67 6.85 11.30
C MET A 276 -6.90 6.47 10.47
N TYR A 277 -7.00 5.22 9.98
CA TYR A 277 -8.19 4.76 9.24
C TYR A 277 -9.47 4.85 10.08
N ARG A 278 -9.37 4.67 11.40
CA ARG A 278 -10.52 4.81 12.32
C ARG A 278 -10.85 6.27 12.65
N SER A 279 -9.87 7.18 12.69
CA SER A 279 -10.12 8.60 12.96
C SER A 279 -10.65 9.33 11.73
N SER A 280 -10.11 9.05 10.53
CA SER A 280 -10.60 9.62 9.26
C SER A 280 -12.02 9.14 8.92
N SER A 281 -12.33 7.87 9.14
CA SER A 281 -13.69 7.32 8.95
C SER A 281 -14.71 7.79 9.99
N ARG A 282 -14.30 8.13 11.21
CA ARG A 282 -15.19 8.75 12.22
C ARG A 282 -15.44 10.23 11.94
N ARG A 283 -14.44 10.96 11.44
CA ARG A 283 -14.60 12.39 11.10
C ARG A 283 -15.47 12.61 9.86
N SER A 284 -15.42 11.72 8.86
CA SER A 284 -16.30 11.81 7.69
C SER A 284 -17.78 11.47 7.95
N VAL A 285 -18.09 10.82 9.09
CA VAL A 285 -19.46 10.56 9.54
C VAL A 285 -20.02 11.72 10.38
N SER A 286 -19.14 12.55 10.96
CA SER A 286 -19.51 13.72 11.76
C SER A 286 -19.79 14.98 10.92
N SER A 287 -19.43 14.99 9.63
CA SER A 287 -19.63 16.11 8.71
C SER A 287 -20.82 15.91 7.74
N ARG A 288 -21.76 15.02 8.09
CA ARG A 288 -23.05 14.87 7.39
C ARG A 288 -24.21 15.31 8.27
#